data_AF-A0A2X3IND6-F1
#
_entry.id   AF-A0A2X3IND6-F1
#
_cell.length_a   1.000
_cell.length_b   1.000
_cell.length_c   1.000
_cell.angle_alpha   90.00
_cell.angle_beta   90.00
_cell.angle_gamma   90.00
#
_symmetry.space_group_name_H-M   'P 1'
#
loop_
_entity.id
_entity.type
_entity.pdbx_description
1 polymer ?
#
loop_
_entity_poly.entity_id
_entity_poly.type
_entity_poly.pdbx_seq_one_letter_code
_entity_poly.pdbx_strand_id
1 'polypeptide(L)' 'MSSMPERLQRAAEVETTLGAIDVWINNAMTTVLAPFRQMSEEEFRRVTEVTYLGYVNGTRAALEVMIPGIGG' A
#
# COMPACT_ATOMS: atom_id res chain seq x y z
N MET A 1 9.98 -1.97 -4.34
CA MET A 1 8.57 -1.54 -4.17
C MET A 1 8.27 -0.49 -5.23
N SER A 2 7.11 -0.57 -5.88
CA SER A 2 6.69 0.42 -6.90
C SER A 2 6.61 1.83 -6.31
N SER A 3 6.97 2.83 -7.13
CA SER A 3 6.96 4.23 -6.72
C SER A 3 5.53 4.74 -6.44
N MET A 4 5.37 5.89 -5.77
CA MET A 4 4.04 6.50 -5.60
C MET A 4 3.41 6.90 -6.95
N PRO A 5 4.13 7.54 -7.90
CA PRO A 5 3.60 7.85 -9.22
C PRO A 5 3.07 6.62 -9.96
N GLU A 6 3.82 5.52 -9.92
CA GLU A 6 3.41 4.26 -10.56
C GLU A 6 2.12 3.71 -9.94
N ARG A 7 1.96 3.81 -8.62
CA ARG A 7 0.74 3.35 -7.93
C ARG A 7 -0.49 4.19 -8.30
N LEU A 8 -0.33 5.50 -8.40
CA LEU A 8 -1.42 6.41 -8.82
C LEU A 8 -1.80 6.19 -10.29
N GLN A 9 -0.82 5.97 -11.17
CA GLN A 9 -1.09 5.63 -12.57
C GLN A 9 -1.93 4.35 -12.68
N ARG A 10 -1.59 3.30 -11.92
CA ARG A 10 -2.37 2.07 -11.88
C ARG A 10 -3.80 2.29 -11.35
N ALA A 11 -3.97 3.15 -10.34
CA ALA A 11 -5.30 3.51 -9.84
C ALA A 11 -6.14 4.22 -10.91
N ALA A 12 -5.55 5.16 -11.66
CA ALA A 12 -6.23 5.84 -12.76
C ALA A 12 -6.63 4.89 -13.92
N GLU A 13 -5.79 3.90 -14.23
CA GLU A 13 -6.12 2.83 -15.20
C GLU A 13 -7.33 2.01 -14.73
N VAL A 14 -7.40 1.68 -13.43
CA VAL A 14 -8.55 0.98 -12.83
C VAL A 14 -9.81 1.82 -12.93
N GLU A 15 -9.76 3.11 -12.58
CA GLU A 15 -10.94 3.98 -12.67
C GLU A 15 -11.47 4.13 -14.09
N THR A 16 -10.56 4.25 -15.06
CA THR A 16 -10.92 4.34 -16.49
C THR A 16 -11.62 3.09 -16.99
N THR A 17 -11.29 1.92 -16.43
CA THR A 17 -11.77 0.62 -16.93
C THR A 17 -12.95 0.06 -16.15
N LEU A 18 -13.03 0.33 -14.85
CA LEU A 18 -14.00 -0.28 -13.93
C LEU A 18 -14.90 0.74 -13.22
N GLY A 19 -14.65 2.04 -13.37
CA GLY A 19 -15.34 3.10 -12.62
C GLY A 19 -14.65 3.44 -11.30
N ALA A 20 -15.24 4.37 -10.54
CA ALA A 20 -14.64 4.89 -9.31
C ALA A 20 -14.26 3.80 -8.30
N ILE A 21 -13.18 4.03 -7.55
CA ILE A 21 -12.73 3.09 -6.52
C ILE A 21 -13.50 3.34 -5.22
N ASP A 22 -14.49 2.49 -4.93
CA ASP A 22 -15.26 2.57 -3.68
C ASP A 22 -14.55 1.94 -2.48
N VAL A 23 -13.69 0.95 -2.72
CA VAL A 23 -13.01 0.16 -1.67
C VAL A 23 -11.55 -0.07 -2.03
N TRP A 24 -10.66 0.22 -1.09
CA TRP A 24 -9.24 -0.08 -1.18
C TRP A 24 -8.81 -1.12 -0.14
N ILE A 25 -8.15 -2.18 -0.60
CA ILE A 25 -7.66 -3.27 0.27
C ILE A 25 -6.13 -3.25 0.32
N ASN A 26 -5.59 -2.84 1.48
CA ASN A 26 -4.16 -2.99 1.77
C ASN A 26 -3.83 -4.45 2.10
N ASN A 27 -3.55 -5.25 1.06
CA ASN A 27 -3.30 -6.69 1.21
C ASN A 27 -1.82 -7.08 1.30
N ALA A 28 -0.89 -6.22 0.89
CA ALA A 28 0.54 -6.55 0.87
C ALA A 28 1.07 -6.79 2.29
N MET A 29 1.64 -7.97 2.53
CA MET A 29 2.19 -8.39 3.82
C MET A 29 3.37 -9.34 3.61
N THR A 30 4.33 -9.30 4.53
CA THR A 30 5.34 -10.34 4.67
C THR A 30 5.54 -10.70 6.14
N THR A 31 5.84 -11.97 6.40
CA THR A 31 6.06 -12.52 7.73
C THR A 31 7.32 -13.36 7.71
N VAL A 32 8.09 -13.30 8.79
CA VAL A 32 9.23 -14.19 9.06
C VAL A 32 8.90 -15.00 10.31
N LEU A 33 8.99 -16.33 10.20
CA LEU A 33 8.73 -17.24 11.33
C LEU A 33 10.06 -17.67 11.93
N ALA A 34 10.50 -16.94 12.95
CA ALA A 34 11.69 -17.26 13.74
C ALA A 34 11.47 -16.87 15.20
N PRO A 35 12.13 -17.53 16.17
CA PRO A 35 12.25 -17.01 17.52
C PRO A 35 12.82 -15.58 17.48
N PHE A 36 12.30 -14.68 18.33
CA PHE A 36 12.67 -13.26 18.29
C PHE A 36 14.18 -13.01 18.30
N ARG A 37 14.94 -13.79 19.11
CA ARG A 37 16.41 -13.65 19.22
C ARG A 37 17.20 -14.17 18.02
N GLN A 38 16.53 -14.83 17.07
CA GLN A 38 17.16 -15.40 15.86
C GLN A 38 16.82 -14.59 14.61
N MET A 39 15.95 -13.58 14.73
CA MET A 39 15.57 -12.73 13.61
C MET A 39 16.63 -11.63 13.41
N SER A 40 17.07 -11.47 12.17
CA SER A 40 18.04 -10.44 11.78
C SER A 40 17.38 -9.06 11.67
N GLU A 41 18.18 -7.99 11.80
CA GLU A 41 17.72 -6.62 11.58
C GLU A 41 17.12 -6.41 10.18
N GLU A 42 17.68 -7.10 9.17
CA GLU A 42 17.18 -7.03 7.81
C GLU A 42 15.79 -7.67 7.66
N GLU A 43 15.53 -8.77 8.36
CA GLU A 43 14.21 -9.39 8.40
C GLU A 43 13.19 -8.49 9.12
N PHE A 44 13.57 -7.85 10.23
CA PHE A 44 12.71 -6.88 10.92
C PHE A 44 12.38 -5.68 10.03
N ARG A 45 13.40 -5.14 9.36
CA ARG A 45 13.24 -4.05 8.41
C ARG A 45 12.32 -4.46 7.27
N ARG A 46 12.51 -5.63 6.67
CA ARG A 46 11.67 -6.11 5.56
C ARG A 46 10.21 -6.31 5.96
N VAL A 47 9.95 -6.89 7.14
CA VAL A 47 8.58 -7.01 7.67
C VAL A 47 7.95 -5.63 7.87
N THR A 48 8.71 -4.67 8.41
CA THR A 48 8.24 -3.30 8.63
C THR A 48 7.96 -2.57 7.32
N GLU A 49 8.88 -2.64 6.35
CA GLU A 49 8.77 -1.98 5.05
C GLU A 49 7.59 -2.51 4.23
N VAL A 50 7.39 -3.83 4.21
CA VAL A 50 6.33 -4.43 3.41
C VAL A 50 4.97 -4.33 4.12
N THR A 51 4.89 -4.74 5.39
CA THR A 51 3.60 -4.87 6.06
C THR A 51 3.13 -3.53 6.62
N TYR A 52 3.92 -2.90 7.49
CA TYR A 52 3.52 -1.67 8.15
C TYR A 52 3.56 -0.47 7.19
N LEU A 53 4.72 -0.20 6.58
CA LEU A 53 4.86 0.92 5.65
C LEU A 53 4.10 0.69 4.35
N GLY A 54 3.89 -0.57 3.93
CA GLY A 54 3.00 -0.90 2.82
C GLY A 54 1.57 -0.46 3.09
N TYR A 55 1.03 -0.74 4.29
CA TYR A 55 -0.30 -0.27 4.68
C TYR A 55 -0.38 1.26 4.68
N VAL A 56 0.57 1.94 5.35
CA VAL A 56 0.58 3.41 5.43
C VAL A 56 0.64 4.04 4.05
N ASN A 57 1.54 3.56 3.19
CA ASN A 57 1.71 4.12 1.84
C ASN A 57 0.57 3.75 0.89
N GLY A 58 -0.08 2.60 1.11
CA GLY A 58 -1.28 2.21 0.38
C GLY A 58 -2.48 3.08 0.76
N THR A 59 -2.70 3.34 2.06
CA THR A 59 -3.72 4.28 2.52
C THR A 59 -3.48 5.70 1.97
N ARG A 60 -2.24 6.20 1.94
CA ARG A 60 -1.94 7.49 1.30
C ARG A 60 -2.38 7.50 -0.17
N ALA A 61 -2.04 6.46 -0.94
CA ALA A 61 -2.44 6.37 -2.33
C ALA A 61 -3.97 6.29 -2.49
N ALA A 62 -4.65 5.55 -1.61
CA ALA A 62 -6.10 5.46 -1.58
C ALA A 62 -6.75 6.83 -1.35
N LEU A 63 -6.24 7.61 -0.39
CA LEU A 63 -6.79 8.93 -0.08
C LEU A 63 -6.63 9.94 -1.24
N GLU A 64 -5.58 9.84 -2.04
CA GLU A 64 -5.36 10.70 -3.21
C GLU A 64 -6.40 10.47 -4.32
N VAL A 65 -6.97 9.25 -4.42
CA VAL A 65 -7.89 8.87 -5.52
C VAL A 65 -9.33 8.65 -5.07
N MET A 66 -9.56 8.29 -3.80
CA MET A 66 -10.88 7.97 -3.26
C MET A 66 -11.55 9.13 -2.52
N ILE A 67 -10.80 10.13 -2.05
CA ILE A 67 -11.42 11.31 -1.45
C ILE A 67 -11.86 12.22 -2.60
N PRO A 68 -13.18 12.47 -2.78
CA PRO A 68 -13.62 13.50 -3.68
C PRO A 68 -13.00 14.80 -3.18
N GLY A 69 -12.32 15.54 -4.06
CA GLY A 69 -11.93 16.91 -3.75
C GLY A 69 -13.13 17.60 -3.10
N ILE A 70 -12.93 18.24 -1.96
CA ILE A 70 -13.99 18.94 -1.24
C ILE A 70 -14.46 20.08 -2.15
N GLY A 71 -15.39 19.81 -3.08
CA GLY A 71 -15.81 20.72 -4.13
C GLY A 71 -16.29 20.01 -5.40
N GLY A 72 -17.61 20.00 -5.60
CA GLY A 72 -18.28 19.56 -6.81
C GLY A 72 -19.75 19.23 -6.57
#